data_AF-A0A7T5RR92-F1
#
_entry.id   AF-A0A7T5RR92-F1
#
_cell.length_a   1.000
_cell.length_b   1.000
_cell.length_c   1.000
_cell.angle_alpha   90.00
_cell.angle_beta   90.00
_cell.angle_gamma   90.00
#
_symmetry.space_group_name_H-M   'P 1'
#
loop_
_entity.id
_entity.type
_entity.pdbx_description
1 polymer ?
#
loop_
_entity_poly.entity_id
_entity_poly.type
_entity_poly.pdbx_seq_one_letter_code
_entity_poly.pdbx_strand_id
1 'polypeptide(L)'
;MDTTGVMRLALDLAGLKDVPADSGIWVPGRRIRKVLFAIDAGAPELLLAKQEGYDLLIAHHPVGPARLTFSKVVRRHVDFMLDKTCAETHC
;
A
#
# COMPACT_ATOMS: atom_id res chain seq x y z
N MET A 1 -10.08 1.13 -15.17
CA MET A 1 -9.67 1.71 -13.87
C MET A 1 -8.34 2.44 -14.05
N ASP A 2 -8.04 3.43 -13.21
CA ASP A 2 -6.73 4.10 -13.13
C ASP A 2 -6.12 3.91 -11.73
N THR A 3 -4.86 4.31 -11.53
CA THR A 3 -4.15 4.10 -10.25
C THR A 3 -4.80 4.82 -9.08
N THR A 4 -5.44 5.96 -9.32
CA THR A 4 -6.19 6.70 -8.29
C THR A 4 -7.43 5.92 -7.86
N GLY A 5 -8.16 5.32 -8.80
CA GLY A 5 -9.28 4.43 -8.52
C GLY A 5 -8.88 3.17 -7.76
N VAL A 6 -7.73 2.57 -8.10
CA VAL A 6 -7.17 1.43 -7.35
C VAL A 6 -6.82 1.82 -5.91
N MET A 7 -6.13 2.96 -5.73
CA MET A 7 -5.79 3.45 -4.39
C MET A 7 -7.05 3.74 -3.56
N ARG A 8 -8.06 4.38 -4.17
CA ARG A 8 -9.34 4.64 -3.50
C ARG A 8 -10.03 3.35 -3.07
N LEU A 9 -10.05 2.32 -3.91
CA LEU A 9 -10.60 1.02 -3.55
C LEU A 9 -9.88 0.41 -2.33
N ALA A 10 -8.55 0.48 -2.28
CA ALA A 10 -7.78 -0.01 -1.14
C ALA A 10 -8.09 0.77 0.16
N LEU A 11 -8.24 2.09 0.07
CA LEU A 11 -8.62 2.95 1.19
C LEU A 11 -10.03 2.62 1.71
N ASP A 12 -11.00 2.48 0.79
CA ASP A 12 -12.39 2.13 1.12
C ASP A 12 -12.44 0.76 1.82
N LEU A 13 -11.70 -0.24 1.32
CA LEU A 13 -11.59 -1.57 1.95
C LEU A 13 -10.93 -1.51 3.34
N ALA A 14 -9.97 -0.62 3.54
CA ALA A 14 -9.29 -0.43 4.82
C ALA A 14 -10.03 0.49 5.80
N GLY A 15 -11.14 1.12 5.39
CA GLY A 15 -11.85 2.12 6.19
C GLY A 15 -11.03 3.39 6.43
N LEU A 16 -10.10 3.72 5.54
CA LEU A 16 -9.21 4.87 5.65
C LEU A 16 -9.66 6.01 4.72
N LYS A 17 -9.54 7.26 5.18
CA LYS A 17 -9.89 8.45 4.38
C LYS A 17 -8.71 9.00 3.58
N ASP A 18 -7.50 8.85 4.12
CA ASP A 18 -6.27 9.42 3.58
C ASP A 18 -5.25 8.32 3.31
N VAL A 19 -4.40 8.53 2.29
CA VAL A 19 -3.30 7.62 1.97
C VAL A 19 -2.29 7.62 3.12
N PRO A 20 -2.02 6.45 3.76
CA PRO A 20 -1.02 6.35 4.80
C PRO A 20 0.39 6.71 4.32
N ALA A 21 1.23 7.17 5.24
CA ALA A 21 2.56 7.67 4.91
C ALA A 21 3.53 6.60 4.36
N ASP A 22 3.20 5.32 4.48
CA ASP A 22 3.98 4.19 3.95
C ASP A 22 3.46 3.69 2.58
N SER A 23 2.49 4.39 1.99
CA SER A 23 1.80 4.00 0.77
C SER A 23 1.82 5.15 -0.25
N GLY A 24 1.71 4.83 -1.55
CA GLY A 24 1.71 5.86 -2.59
C GLY A 24 1.63 5.34 -4.02
N ILE A 25 1.42 6.27 -4.96
CA ILE A 25 1.45 6.03 -6.40
C ILE A 25 2.71 6.70 -6.96
N TRP A 26 3.70 5.90 -7.36
CA TRP A 26 4.98 6.42 -7.88
C TRP A 26 4.95 6.70 -9.38
N VAL A 27 4.21 5.87 -10.13
CA VAL A 27 4.02 6.01 -11.57
C VAL A 27 2.51 5.94 -11.85
N PRO A 28 1.87 7.06 -12.23
CA PRO A 28 0.45 7.06 -12.56
C PRO A 28 0.14 6.17 -13.77
N GLY A 29 -0.94 5.40 -13.69
CA GLY A 29 -1.38 4.48 -14.75
C GLY A 29 -2.85 4.65 -15.08
N ARG A 30 -3.24 4.36 -16.33
CA ARG A 30 -4.61 4.45 -16.83
C ARG A 30 -4.97 3.20 -17.63
N ARG A 31 -6.27 2.91 -17.76
CA ARG A 31 -6.81 1.75 -18.50
C ARG A 31 -6.25 0.41 -18.01
N ILE A 32 -6.06 0.29 -16.70
CA ILE A 32 -5.51 -0.89 -16.02
C ILE A 32 -6.50 -2.06 -16.16
N ARG A 33 -6.01 -3.21 -16.65
CA ARG A 33 -6.76 -4.45 -16.83
C ARG A 33 -6.04 -5.67 -16.23
N LYS A 34 -4.71 -5.70 -16.21
CA LYS A 34 -3.89 -6.79 -15.67
C LYS A 34 -2.91 -6.24 -14.61
N VAL A 35 -2.97 -6.77 -13.39
CA VAL A 35 -2.17 -6.29 -12.24
C VAL A 35 -1.29 -7.40 -11.71
N LEU A 36 -0.01 -7.12 -11.47
CA LEU A 36 0.87 -7.94 -10.66
C LEU A 36 0.86 -7.39 -9.23
N PHE A 37 0.45 -8.21 -8.27
CA PHE A 37 0.46 -7.85 -6.85
C PHE A 37 1.51 -8.70 -6.14
N ALA A 38 2.44 -8.07 -5.44
CA ALA A 38 3.56 -8.75 -4.79
C ALA A 38 3.76 -8.23 -3.37
N ILE A 39 4.19 -9.10 -2.45
CA ILE A 39 4.56 -8.69 -1.09
C ILE A 39 5.79 -7.79 -1.15
N ASP A 40 6.85 -8.34 -1.73
CA ASP A 40 8.08 -7.63 -2.08
C ASP A 40 8.13 -7.38 -3.57
N ALA A 41 8.50 -6.16 -3.97
CA ALA A 41 8.70 -5.85 -5.38
C ALA A 41 9.93 -4.97 -5.57
N GLY A 42 10.85 -5.43 -6.41
CA GLY A 42 12.04 -4.72 -6.83
C GLY A 42 12.21 -4.73 -8.35
N ALA A 43 13.46 -4.58 -8.80
CA ALA A 43 13.78 -4.63 -10.22
C ALA A 43 13.35 -5.95 -10.92
N PRO A 44 13.49 -7.14 -10.29
CA PRO A 44 13.07 -8.40 -10.93
C PRO A 44 11.56 -8.46 -11.19
N GLU A 45 10.73 -8.07 -10.22
CA GLU A 45 9.27 -8.09 -10.37
C GLU A 45 8.80 -7.03 -11.37
N LEU A 46 9.46 -5.87 -11.43
CA LEU A 46 9.21 -4.87 -12.47
C LEU A 46 9.53 -5.39 -13.87
N LEU A 47 10.65 -6.11 -14.02
CA LEU A 47 11.03 -6.70 -15.30
C LEU A 47 10.04 -7.79 -15.72
N LEU A 48 9.66 -8.66 -14.79
CA LEU A 48 8.64 -9.68 -15.00
C LEU A 48 7.29 -9.06 -15.41
N ALA A 49 6.85 -8.02 -14.68
CA ALA A 49 5.61 -7.30 -14.98
C ALA A 49 5.61 -6.77 -16.43
N LYS A 50 6.75 -6.21 -16.86
CA LYS A 50 6.93 -5.72 -18.23
C LYS A 50 6.91 -6.85 -19.26
N GLN A 51 7.62 -7.94 -19.02
CA GLN A 51 7.72 -9.08 -19.95
C GLN A 51 6.37 -9.76 -20.15
N GLU A 52 5.59 -9.89 -19.08
CA GLU A 52 4.28 -10.56 -19.08
C GLU A 52 3.10 -9.63 -19.41
N GLY A 53 3.39 -8.37 -19.78
CA GLY A 53 2.39 -7.39 -20.21
C GLY A 53 1.40 -6.99 -19.13
N TYR A 54 1.84 -6.87 -17.88
CA TYR A 54 1.03 -6.29 -16.80
C TYR A 54 0.95 -4.76 -16.95
N ASP A 55 -0.22 -4.19 -16.66
CA ASP A 55 -0.46 -2.75 -16.74
C ASP A 55 -0.05 -2.01 -15.46
N LEU A 56 0.03 -2.74 -14.33
CA LEU A 56 0.33 -2.20 -13.01
C LEU A 56 1.05 -3.25 -12.16
N LEU A 57 2.07 -2.81 -11.42
CA LEU A 57 2.68 -3.54 -10.30
C LEU A 57 2.28 -2.86 -9.00
N ILE A 58 1.74 -3.63 -8.05
CA ILE A 58 1.43 -3.18 -6.69
C ILE A 58 2.35 -3.94 -5.73
N ALA A 59 3.14 -3.20 -4.95
CA ALA A 59 3.95 -3.74 -3.87
C ALA A 59 3.24 -3.52 -2.53
N HIS A 60 3.18 -4.55 -1.70
CA HIS A 60 2.69 -4.42 -0.32
C HIS A 60 3.70 -3.71 0.56
N HIS A 61 4.96 -4.18 0.58
CA HIS A 61 6.00 -3.52 1.34
C HIS A 61 6.33 -2.14 0.73
N PRO A 62 6.62 -1.13 1.57
CA PRO A 62 6.93 0.21 1.08
C PRO A 62 8.11 0.18 0.10
N VAL A 63 7.95 0.84 -1.03
CA VAL A 63 8.99 1.07 -2.03
C VAL A 63 9.21 2.56 -2.24
N GLY A 64 10.40 2.93 -2.73
CA GLY A 64 10.73 4.33 -2.99
C GLY A 64 10.60 5.23 -1.75
N PRO A 65 10.09 6.46 -1.88
CA PRO A 65 9.99 7.43 -0.78
C PRO A 65 9.21 6.94 0.44
N ALA A 66 8.22 6.06 0.28
CA ALA A 66 7.43 5.55 1.41
C ALA A 66 8.25 4.78 2.45
N ARG A 67 9.39 4.21 2.07
CA ARG A 67 10.32 3.57 3.02
C ARG A 67 10.86 4.57 4.04
N LEU A 68 11.07 5.81 3.63
CA LEU A 68 11.63 6.87 4.48
C LEU A 68 10.60 7.39 5.51
N THR A 69 9.31 7.23 5.22
CA THR A 69 8.21 7.73 6.04
C THR A 69 7.48 6.64 6.82
N PHE A 70 7.93 5.39 6.73
CA PHE A 70 7.34 4.24 7.45
C PHE A 70 7.24 4.46 8.97
N SER A 71 8.20 5.15 9.58
CA SER A 71 8.16 5.47 11.02
C SER A 71 6.90 6.24 11.45
N LYS A 72 6.28 7.00 10.53
CA LYS A 72 5.04 7.72 10.80
C LYS A 72 3.85 6.78 11.02
N VAL A 73 3.78 5.66 10.30
CA VAL A 73 2.70 4.67 10.50
C VAL A 73 2.93 3.81 11.73
N VAL A 74 4.19 3.56 12.11
CA VAL A 74 4.53 2.86 13.36
C VAL A 74 3.96 3.60 14.57
N ARG A 75 3.91 4.94 14.54
CA ARG A 75 3.33 5.75 15.64
C ARG A 75 1.88 5.39 15.97
N ARG A 76 1.11 4.85 15.01
CA ARG A 76 -0.27 4.38 15.24
C ARG A 76 -0.37 3.25 16.28
N HIS A 77 0.74 2.56 16.56
CA HIS A 77 0.79 1.61 17.68
C HIS A 77 0.54 2.28 19.02
N VAL A 78 0.93 3.55 19.19
CA VAL A 78 0.61 4.31 20.41
C VAL A 78 -0.91 4.47 20.53
N ASP A 79 -1.59 4.78 19.44
CA ASP A 79 -3.05 4.91 19.44
C ASP A 79 -3.72 3.58 19.81
N PHE A 80 -3.23 2.45 19.27
CA PHE A 80 -3.71 1.11 19.64
C PHE A 80 -3.45 0.76 21.11
N MET A 81 -2.30 1.15 21.67
CA MET A 81 -2.00 0.93 23.09
C MET A 81 -2.87 1.80 24.02
N LEU A 82 -3.28 2.98 23.56
CA LEU A 82 -4.15 3.89 24.32
C LEU A 82 -5.64 3.56 24.15
N ASP A 83 -6.00 2.80 23.12
CA ASP A 83 -7.37 2.33 22.92
C ASP A 83 -7.76 1.36 24.03
N LYS A 84 -8.72 1.78 24.87
CA LYS A 84 -9.17 1.04 26.05
C LYS A 84 -9.74 -0.33 25.72
N THR A 85 -10.17 -0.56 24.48
CA THR A 85 -10.64 -1.87 24.05
C THR A 85 -9.53 -2.93 24.03
N CYS A 86 -8.26 -2.54 23.81
CA CYS A 86 -7.11 -3.44 23.89
C CYS A 86 -6.70 -3.78 25.33
N ALA A 87 -7.00 -2.91 26.31
CA ALA A 87 -6.66 -3.15 27.72
C ALA A 87 -7.58 -4.19 28.39
N GLU A 88 -8.78 -4.42 27.86
CA GLU A 88 -9.82 -5.23 28.51
C GLU A 88 -10.07 -6.60 27.86
N THR A 89 -9.57 -6.87 26.64
CA THR A 89 -9.96 -8.12 25.94
C THR A 89 -8.88 -9.14 25.63
N HIS A 90 -7.57 -8.84 25.62
CA HIS A 90 -6.55 -9.88 25.40
C HIS A 90 -5.17 -9.53 26.00
N CYS A 91 -5.07 -9.56 27.33
CA CYS A 91 -3.82 -9.83 28.06
C CYS A 91 -4.13 -10.86 29.15
#